data_AF-A0A1D2R0S5-F1
#
_entry.id   AF-A0A1D2R0S5-F1
#
_cell.length_a   1.000
_cell.length_b   1.000
_cell.length_c   1.000
_cell.angle_alpha   90.00
_cell.angle_beta   90.00
_cell.angle_gamma   90.00
#
_symmetry.space_group_name_H-M   'P 1'
#
loop_
_entity.id
_entity.type
_entity.pdbx_description
1 polymer ?
#
loop_
_entity_poly.entity_id
_entity_poly.type
_entity_poly.pdbx_seq_one_letter_code
_entity_poly.pdbx_strand_id
1 'polypeptide(L)'
;MRKKRVKLIAEIEKQRKSKLLVYITGDRPPFGARIAEDAVRPMYDHIAKFNKENKKLDKIDLFVYSRGGDVSVPWRIVSMLREFCEELSVLIPYKAYSATTMIALGSDNIVMGRKAELGPIDPTLERMPIGSSTVSPDQISVEDVSSYISFMRERANINDQMALSNVISLLAEHVQPLTLGSINRQYSHIRLVAKKLLTSRKEKMDEERLSTIIEALTEKMYSHGHGIGRKEAKELGLSVIFPDEKLEKTMWDLFLEYEKLLKLNEPLHFEQVLADKEEDILKDIVIALIESTYLLDVFDQDIRVRKVRNIPPNPQINLNLNLSLPPQIDPSTLPENAQIAIQQIMEQISKTLPQMIQDEMSKQSPVVGIESRSLGGSWKKRKNEKSK
;
A
#
# COMPACT_ATOMS: atom_id res chain seq x y z
N MET A 1 8.34 22.35 5.71
CA MET A 1 7.15 23.23 5.60
C MET A 1 6.79 23.39 4.13
N ARG A 2 5.50 23.27 3.77
CA ARG A 2 4.97 23.25 2.39
C ARG A 2 5.58 24.29 1.44
N LYS A 3 5.85 25.50 1.94
CA LYS A 3 6.49 26.59 1.17
C LYS A 3 7.77 26.17 0.45
N LYS A 4 8.61 25.33 1.07
CA LYS A 4 9.86 24.85 0.45
C LYS A 4 9.56 23.94 -0.75
N ARG A 5 8.61 23.00 -0.60
CA ARG A 5 8.17 22.13 -1.70
C ARG A 5 7.54 22.92 -2.83
N VAL A 6 6.66 23.88 -2.54
CA VAL A 6 6.05 24.75 -3.57
C VAL A 6 7.12 25.54 -4.35
N LYS A 7 8.18 26.01 -3.69
CA LYS A 7 9.32 26.65 -4.38
C LYS A 7 10.04 25.68 -5.32
N LEU A 8 10.32 24.46 -4.88
CA LEU A 8 10.97 23.42 -5.70
C LEU A 8 10.08 22.99 -6.87
N ILE A 9 8.78 22.81 -6.66
CA ILE A 9 7.77 22.53 -7.71
C ILE A 9 7.81 23.65 -8.76
N ALA A 10 7.70 24.92 -8.34
CA ALA A 10 7.73 26.06 -9.24
C ALA A 10 9.07 26.20 -10.00
N GLU A 11 10.18 25.81 -9.37
CA GLU A 11 11.49 25.78 -10.01
C GLU A 11 11.56 24.71 -11.12
N ILE A 12 11.02 23.51 -10.87
CA ILE A 12 10.90 22.46 -11.90
C ILE A 12 9.99 22.92 -13.04
N GLU A 13 8.82 23.51 -12.73
CA GLU A 13 7.90 24.08 -13.74
C GLU A 13 8.62 25.09 -14.65
N LYS A 14 9.47 25.96 -14.07
CA LYS A 14 10.25 26.95 -14.82
C LYS A 14 11.32 26.29 -15.70
N GLN A 15 12.05 25.31 -15.19
CA GLN A 15 13.10 24.60 -15.93
C GLN A 15 12.52 23.78 -17.09
N ARG A 16 11.34 23.19 -16.89
CA ARG A 16 10.67 22.31 -17.85
C ARG A 16 9.69 23.02 -18.78
N LYS A 17 9.32 24.26 -18.46
CA LYS A 17 8.25 25.02 -19.13
C LYS A 17 6.94 24.21 -19.15
N SER A 18 6.59 23.62 -18.02
CA SER A 18 5.45 22.73 -17.85
C SER A 18 4.64 23.10 -16.59
N LYS A 19 3.48 22.47 -16.42
CA LYS A 19 2.81 22.38 -15.11
C LYS A 19 3.19 21.09 -14.42
N LEU A 20 3.51 21.17 -13.12
CA LEU A 20 3.95 20.02 -12.35
C LEU A 20 2.86 19.55 -11.40
N LEU A 21 2.44 18.31 -11.59
CA LEU A 21 1.61 17.57 -10.64
C LEU A 21 2.48 16.58 -9.89
N VAL A 22 2.41 16.59 -8.57
CA VAL A 22 3.13 15.64 -7.72
C VAL A 22 2.15 14.60 -7.20
N TYR A 23 2.52 13.33 -7.27
CA TYR A 23 1.80 12.23 -6.64
C TYR A 23 2.76 11.27 -5.95
N ILE A 24 2.68 11.17 -4.62
CA ILE A 24 3.56 10.34 -3.81
C ILE A 24 2.72 9.38 -2.98
N THR A 25 3.07 8.09 -3.02
CA THR A 25 2.56 7.09 -2.07
C THR A 25 3.73 6.58 -1.23
N GLY A 26 3.61 6.72 0.10
CA GLY A 26 4.67 6.31 1.02
C GLY A 26 4.79 4.80 1.13
N ASP A 27 6.02 4.32 1.36
CA ASP A 27 6.35 2.91 1.56
C ASP A 27 6.96 2.65 2.95
N ARG A 28 6.54 3.42 3.96
CA ARG A 28 7.05 3.38 5.34
C ARG A 28 6.62 2.09 6.06
N PRO A 29 7.50 1.13 6.35
CA PRO A 29 7.09 -0.12 6.98
C PRO A 29 6.46 0.08 8.38
N PRO A 30 5.42 -0.69 8.75
CA PRO A 30 4.78 -1.75 7.96
C PRO A 30 3.62 -1.25 7.06
N PHE A 31 3.41 0.06 6.91
CA PHE A 31 2.29 0.63 6.16
C PHE A 31 2.71 1.34 4.89
N GLY A 32 2.33 0.78 3.75
CA GLY A 32 2.41 1.45 2.46
C GLY A 32 1.09 2.11 2.05
N ALA A 33 1.18 3.21 1.32
CA ALA A 33 0.11 3.64 0.42
C ALA A 33 0.34 3.06 -0.98
N ARG A 34 -0.76 2.82 -1.68
CA ARG A 34 -0.77 2.30 -3.04
C ARG A 34 -1.50 3.25 -3.97
N ILE A 35 -1.20 3.17 -5.26
CA ILE A 35 -2.00 3.83 -6.30
C ILE A 35 -3.40 3.20 -6.27
N ALA A 36 -4.43 4.01 -6.08
CA ALA A 36 -5.82 3.56 -6.01
C ALA A 36 -6.77 4.56 -6.71
N GLU A 37 -8.00 4.10 -6.99
CA GLU A 37 -9.01 4.87 -7.72
C GLU A 37 -9.39 6.19 -7.02
N ASP A 38 -9.37 6.19 -5.69
CA ASP A 38 -9.74 7.34 -4.88
C ASP A 38 -8.85 8.57 -5.10
N ALA A 39 -7.63 8.38 -5.63
CA ALA A 39 -6.68 9.44 -5.96
C ALA A 39 -7.05 10.20 -7.25
N VAL A 40 -7.83 9.58 -8.16
CA VAL A 40 -8.16 10.16 -9.48
C VAL A 40 -8.98 11.43 -9.33
N ARG A 41 -9.96 11.44 -8.43
CA ARG A 41 -10.82 12.62 -8.23
C ARG A 41 -10.07 13.82 -7.64
N PRO A 42 -9.31 13.71 -6.53
CA PRO A 42 -8.46 14.80 -6.05
C PRO A 42 -7.46 15.27 -7.12
N MET A 43 -6.86 14.35 -7.88
CA MET A 43 -5.94 14.71 -8.98
C MET A 43 -6.61 15.60 -10.03
N TYR A 44 -7.85 15.33 -10.41
CA TYR A 44 -8.63 16.18 -11.31
C TYR A 44 -8.78 17.62 -10.79
N ASP A 45 -8.94 17.84 -9.48
CA ASP A 45 -9.04 19.19 -8.91
C ASP A 45 -7.75 20.00 -9.10
N HIS A 46 -6.59 19.35 -9.04
CA HIS A 46 -5.31 20.00 -9.31
C HIS A 46 -5.19 20.40 -10.78
N ILE A 47 -5.54 19.49 -11.69
CA ILE A 47 -5.47 19.72 -13.13
C ILE A 47 -6.44 20.84 -13.54
N ALA A 48 -7.66 20.86 -12.99
CA ALA A 48 -8.62 21.93 -13.21
C ALA A 48 -8.10 23.31 -12.75
N LYS A 49 -7.18 23.38 -11.78
CA LYS A 49 -6.51 24.64 -11.40
C LYS A 49 -5.43 25.09 -12.36
N PHE A 50 -4.81 24.16 -13.09
CA PHE A 50 -3.85 24.50 -14.15
C PHE A 50 -4.56 25.13 -15.35
N ASN A 51 -5.72 24.59 -15.71
CA ASN A 51 -6.45 24.96 -16.92
C ASN A 51 -7.63 25.92 -16.63
N LYS A 52 -7.36 27.16 -16.20
CA LYS A 52 -8.41 28.16 -15.95
C LYS A 52 -9.13 28.66 -17.21
N GLU A 53 -8.48 28.56 -18.37
CA GLU A 53 -9.00 29.06 -19.65
C GLU A 53 -9.70 27.96 -20.48
N ASN A 54 -9.83 26.75 -19.93
CA ASN A 54 -10.37 25.59 -20.63
C ASN A 54 -9.67 25.29 -21.98
N LYS A 55 -8.36 25.54 -22.04
CA LYS A 55 -7.48 25.24 -23.19
C LYS A 55 -6.49 24.15 -22.82
N LYS A 56 -6.19 23.28 -23.77
CA LYS A 56 -5.18 22.23 -23.57
C LYS A 56 -3.82 22.88 -23.31
N LEU A 57 -3.13 22.42 -22.27
CA LEU A 57 -1.81 22.91 -21.88
C LEU A 57 -0.75 22.35 -22.83
N ASP A 58 0.33 23.09 -23.05
CA ASP A 58 1.43 22.57 -23.88
C ASP A 58 2.06 21.32 -23.24
N LYS A 59 2.28 21.37 -21.92
CA LYS A 59 3.00 20.32 -21.20
C LYS A 59 2.56 20.15 -19.75
N ILE A 60 2.30 18.90 -19.37
CA ILE A 60 2.18 18.49 -17.97
C ILE A 60 3.30 17.50 -17.65
N ASP A 61 3.95 17.75 -16.52
CA ASP A 61 4.89 16.83 -15.90
C ASP A 61 4.21 16.20 -14.67
N LEU A 62 4.24 14.88 -14.54
CA LEU A 62 3.81 14.14 -13.36
C LEU A 62 5.04 13.65 -12.59
N PHE A 63 5.33 14.25 -11.45
CA PHE A 63 6.38 13.80 -10.54
C PHE A 63 5.83 12.71 -9.63
N VAL A 64 6.43 11.52 -9.67
CA VAL A 64 5.85 10.34 -9.02
C VAL A 64 6.84 9.53 -8.22
N TYR A 65 6.39 9.05 -7.07
CA TYR A 65 7.07 8.05 -6.25
C TYR A 65 6.04 7.08 -5.69
N SER A 66 6.19 5.79 -5.96
CA SER A 66 5.30 4.77 -5.44
C SER A 66 5.85 3.35 -5.69
N ARG A 67 5.46 2.43 -4.80
CA ARG A 67 5.71 0.98 -4.94
C ARG A 67 4.62 0.25 -5.74
N GLY A 68 3.67 0.96 -6.33
CA GLY A 68 2.63 0.37 -7.19
C GLY A 68 1.22 0.50 -6.61
N GLY A 69 0.33 -0.37 -7.08
CA GLY A 69 -1.07 -0.36 -6.67
C GLY A 69 -1.97 -1.00 -7.71
N ASP A 70 -3.21 -0.53 -7.79
CA ASP A 70 -4.22 -1.09 -8.68
C ASP A 70 -3.85 -0.85 -10.16
N VAL A 71 -3.67 -1.93 -10.90
CA VAL A 71 -3.29 -1.94 -12.32
C VAL A 71 -4.35 -1.36 -13.26
N SER A 72 -5.59 -1.14 -12.80
CA SER A 72 -6.66 -0.50 -13.57
C SER A 72 -6.60 1.03 -13.54
N VAL A 73 -5.93 1.61 -12.53
CA VAL A 73 -5.85 3.06 -12.30
C VAL A 73 -4.90 3.80 -13.25
N PRO A 74 -3.74 3.25 -13.68
CA PRO A 74 -2.81 3.91 -14.60
C PRO A 74 -3.48 4.45 -15.87
N TRP A 75 -4.36 3.66 -16.51
CA TRP A 75 -5.08 4.11 -17.69
C TRP A 75 -5.97 5.32 -17.40
N ARG A 76 -6.67 5.33 -16.26
CA ARG A 76 -7.54 6.44 -15.85
C ARG A 76 -6.74 7.72 -15.62
N ILE A 77 -5.60 7.62 -14.91
CA ILE A 77 -4.70 8.77 -14.68
C ILE A 77 -4.15 9.31 -16.00
N VAL A 78 -3.56 8.44 -16.84
CA VAL A 78 -2.90 8.87 -18.08
C VAL A 78 -3.89 9.42 -19.09
N SER A 79 -5.01 8.73 -19.33
CA SER A 79 -6.04 9.20 -20.26
C SER A 79 -6.62 10.54 -19.82
N MET A 80 -6.90 10.70 -18.52
CA MET A 80 -7.31 11.99 -17.96
C MET A 80 -6.27 13.08 -18.22
N LEU A 81 -5.00 12.87 -17.88
CA LEU A 81 -3.95 13.89 -18.07
C LEU A 81 -3.80 14.29 -19.54
N ARG A 82 -3.92 13.34 -20.48
CA ARG A 82 -3.82 13.59 -21.92
C ARG A 82 -4.94 14.47 -22.48
N GLU A 83 -6.12 14.49 -21.86
CA GLU A 83 -7.18 15.44 -22.21
C GLU A 83 -6.78 16.89 -21.91
N PHE A 84 -5.85 17.10 -20.97
CA PHE A 84 -5.43 18.43 -20.51
C PHE A 84 -4.07 18.89 -21.03
N CYS A 85 -3.29 18.04 -21.71
CA CYS A 85 -1.99 18.45 -22.25
C CYS A 85 -1.60 17.84 -23.60
N GLU A 86 -0.84 18.59 -24.40
CA GLU A 86 -0.28 18.09 -25.67
C GLU A 86 0.90 17.12 -25.46
N GLU A 87 1.68 17.35 -24.42
CA GLU A 87 2.79 16.48 -24.03
C GLU A 87 2.72 16.14 -22.54
N LEU A 88 2.74 14.84 -22.24
CA LEU A 88 2.80 14.30 -20.89
C LEU A 88 4.20 13.74 -20.62
N SER A 89 4.88 14.22 -19.59
CA SER A 89 6.11 13.58 -19.10
C SER A 89 5.94 13.06 -17.68
N VAL A 90 6.63 11.97 -17.35
CA VAL A 90 6.67 11.44 -15.98
C VAL A 90 8.09 11.62 -15.44
N LEU A 91 8.19 12.25 -14.27
CA LEU A 91 9.44 12.57 -13.58
C LEU A 91 9.62 11.61 -12.41
N ILE A 92 10.68 10.81 -12.44
CA ILE A 92 10.95 9.77 -11.45
C ILE A 92 12.23 10.16 -10.71
N PRO A 93 12.15 10.60 -9.44
CA PRO A 93 13.33 10.91 -8.63
C PRO A 93 13.98 9.63 -8.09
N TYR A 94 13.18 8.59 -7.80
CA TYR A 94 13.63 7.36 -7.17
C TYR A 94 12.79 6.14 -7.61
N LYS A 95 11.66 5.86 -6.98
CA LYS A 95 10.96 4.57 -7.14
C LYS A 95 9.65 4.71 -7.90
N ALA A 96 9.49 3.96 -9.00
CA ALA A 96 8.23 3.88 -9.74
C ALA A 96 7.95 2.43 -10.16
N TYR A 97 7.17 1.69 -9.36
CA TYR A 97 6.96 0.24 -9.57
C TYR A 97 5.52 -0.08 -9.98
N SER A 98 5.33 -1.21 -10.66
CA SER A 98 4.03 -1.78 -11.04
C SER A 98 3.12 -0.73 -11.71
N ALA A 99 1.98 -0.39 -11.09
CA ALA A 99 1.06 0.65 -11.59
C ALA A 99 1.77 1.97 -11.94
N THR A 100 2.84 2.34 -11.23
CA THR A 100 3.58 3.58 -11.52
C THR A 100 4.48 3.45 -12.75
N THR A 101 5.09 2.28 -12.96
CA THR A 101 5.77 1.97 -14.23
C THR A 101 4.77 2.09 -15.37
N MET A 102 3.56 1.54 -15.22
CA MET A 102 2.51 1.66 -16.24
C MET A 102 2.14 3.12 -16.53
N ILE A 103 2.00 3.98 -15.51
CA ILE A 103 1.79 5.42 -15.71
C ILE A 103 2.94 6.02 -16.54
N ALA A 104 4.19 5.65 -16.25
CA ALA A 104 5.36 6.09 -17.02
C ALA A 104 5.34 5.60 -18.48
N LEU A 105 4.90 4.36 -18.76
CA LEU A 105 4.71 3.86 -20.13
C LEU A 105 3.69 4.68 -20.92
N GLY A 106 2.72 5.27 -20.24
CA GLY A 106 1.72 6.14 -20.83
C GLY A 106 2.20 7.54 -21.17
N SER A 107 3.43 7.91 -20.77
CA SER A 107 3.99 9.25 -20.98
C SER A 107 4.79 9.36 -22.28
N ASP A 108 4.88 10.56 -22.83
CA ASP A 108 5.69 10.84 -24.01
C ASP A 108 7.19 10.77 -23.66
N ASN A 109 7.57 11.25 -22.48
CA ASN A 109 8.94 11.23 -21.96
C ASN A 109 9.01 10.78 -20.50
N ILE A 110 9.97 9.92 -20.17
CA ILE A 110 10.27 9.49 -18.80
C ILE A 110 11.57 10.17 -18.36
N VAL A 111 11.50 11.14 -17.46
CA VAL A 111 12.67 11.85 -16.93
C VAL A 111 13.17 11.11 -15.69
N MET A 112 14.35 10.50 -15.78
CA MET A 112 14.89 9.62 -14.74
C MET A 112 16.17 10.16 -14.12
N GLY A 113 16.14 10.45 -12.81
CA GLY A 113 17.34 10.77 -12.02
C GLY A 113 18.32 9.59 -11.91
N ARG A 114 19.53 9.80 -11.39
CA ARG A 114 20.53 8.72 -11.26
C ARG A 114 20.09 7.54 -10.39
N LYS A 115 19.26 7.80 -9.38
CA LYS A 115 18.67 6.76 -8.52
C LYS A 115 17.29 6.30 -8.97
N ALA A 116 16.77 6.83 -10.07
CA ALA A 116 15.48 6.39 -10.57
C ALA A 116 15.51 4.94 -11.04
N GLU A 117 14.50 4.19 -10.61
CA GLU A 117 14.23 2.81 -10.98
C GLU A 117 12.76 2.65 -11.36
N LEU A 118 12.53 1.95 -12.47
CA LEU A 118 11.24 1.36 -12.82
C LEU A 118 11.18 -0.05 -12.23
N GLY A 119 9.97 -0.51 -11.90
CA GLY A 119 9.75 -1.91 -11.50
C GLY A 119 9.00 -2.69 -12.57
N PRO A 120 8.96 -4.03 -12.44
CA PRO A 120 8.12 -4.91 -13.26
C PRO A 120 6.63 -4.54 -13.13
N ILE A 121 5.83 -4.97 -14.10
CA ILE A 121 4.37 -4.73 -14.14
C ILE A 121 3.54 -6.01 -14.09
N ASP A 122 4.18 -7.14 -13.80
CA ASP A 122 3.58 -8.46 -13.64
C ASP A 122 2.51 -8.52 -12.53
N PRO A 123 1.56 -9.47 -12.63
CA PRO A 123 0.46 -9.57 -11.67
C PRO A 123 0.92 -10.06 -10.30
N THR A 124 0.62 -9.29 -9.25
CA THR A 124 0.72 -9.75 -7.86
C THR A 124 -0.68 -9.98 -7.30
N LEU A 125 -1.00 -11.20 -6.85
CA LEU A 125 -2.19 -11.43 -6.02
C LEU A 125 -1.83 -11.19 -4.56
N GLU A 126 -2.03 -9.97 -4.09
CA GLU A 126 -2.22 -9.76 -2.66
C GLU A 126 -3.62 -10.26 -2.28
N ARG A 127 -3.72 -11.47 -1.70
CA ARG A 127 -4.93 -11.83 -0.97
C ARG A 127 -5.00 -10.96 0.29
N MET A 128 -5.81 -9.89 0.26
CA MET A 128 -6.19 -9.22 1.49
C MET A 128 -6.99 -10.20 2.35
N PRO A 129 -6.61 -10.43 3.62
CA PRO A 129 -7.46 -11.16 4.54
C PRO A 129 -8.75 -10.36 4.76
N ILE A 130 -9.85 -10.81 4.19
CA ILE A 130 -11.17 -10.32 4.57
C ILE A 130 -11.56 -11.12 5.82
N GLY A 131 -11.42 -10.47 6.98
CA GLY A 131 -11.85 -11.03 8.27
C GLY A 131 -10.69 -11.44 9.16
N SER A 132 -10.88 -11.22 10.47
CA SER A 132 -9.97 -11.60 11.54
C SER A 132 -9.83 -13.12 11.61
N SER A 133 -8.88 -13.66 10.89
CA SER A 133 -8.45 -15.04 11.07
C SER A 133 -6.97 -15.01 11.39
N THR A 134 -6.63 -15.47 12.59
CA THR A 134 -5.27 -15.66 13.13
C THR A 134 -4.49 -16.77 12.41
N VAL A 135 -4.89 -17.10 11.19
CA VAL A 135 -4.20 -18.02 10.31
C VAL A 135 -3.88 -17.20 9.08
N SER A 136 -2.59 -16.89 8.88
CA SER A 136 -2.09 -16.34 7.62
C SER A 136 -2.67 -17.21 6.50
N PRO A 137 -3.60 -16.72 5.66
CA PRO A 137 -4.03 -17.53 4.53
C PRO A 137 -2.77 -17.75 3.70
N ASP A 138 -2.47 -19.00 3.34
CA ASP A 138 -1.37 -19.33 2.44
C ASP A 138 -1.40 -18.34 1.27
N GLN A 139 -0.46 -17.39 1.29
CA GLN A 139 -0.37 -16.35 0.28
C GLN A 139 0.23 -17.04 -0.93
N ILE A 140 -0.64 -17.60 -1.77
CA ILE A 140 -0.20 -18.15 -3.05
C ILE A 140 0.26 -16.96 -3.89
N SER A 141 1.57 -16.78 -3.96
CA SER A 141 2.18 -15.79 -4.84
C SER A 141 1.94 -16.20 -6.28
N VAL A 142 1.37 -15.30 -7.08
CA VAL A 142 1.21 -15.51 -8.53
C VAL A 142 2.56 -15.73 -9.19
N GLU A 143 3.59 -15.07 -8.67
CA GLU A 143 4.97 -15.16 -9.10
C GLU A 143 5.45 -16.59 -9.00
N ASP A 144 5.19 -17.24 -7.88
CA ASP A 144 5.61 -18.62 -7.64
C ASP A 144 4.83 -19.58 -8.53
N VAL A 145 3.54 -19.32 -8.79
CA VAL A 145 2.74 -20.10 -9.73
C VAL A 145 3.26 -19.97 -11.16
N SER A 146 3.53 -18.74 -11.62
CA SER A 146 4.07 -18.47 -12.96
C SER A 146 5.49 -19.04 -13.11
N SER A 147 6.35 -18.84 -12.11
CA SER A 147 7.73 -19.37 -12.07
C SER A 147 7.75 -20.89 -12.06
N TYR A 148 6.81 -21.52 -11.35
CA TYR A 148 6.66 -22.97 -11.37
C TYR A 148 6.30 -23.47 -12.78
N ILE A 149 5.32 -22.85 -13.45
CA ILE A 149 4.94 -23.22 -14.81
C ILE A 149 6.13 -23.05 -15.77
N SER A 150 6.82 -21.90 -15.71
CA SER A 150 8.01 -21.63 -16.53
C SER A 150 9.14 -22.62 -16.24
N PHE A 151 9.40 -22.95 -14.96
CA PHE A 151 10.39 -23.95 -14.57
C PHE A 151 10.07 -25.32 -15.18
N MET A 152 8.82 -25.76 -15.10
CA MET A 152 8.41 -27.07 -15.62
C MET A 152 8.59 -27.15 -17.15
N ARG A 153 8.30 -26.06 -17.86
CA ARG A 153 8.44 -26.00 -19.32
C ARG A 153 9.88 -25.80 -19.79
N GLU A 154 10.61 -24.86 -19.19
CA GLU A 154 11.90 -24.39 -19.71
C GLU A 154 13.10 -25.12 -19.09
N ARG A 155 13.03 -25.46 -17.80
CA ARG A 155 14.15 -26.10 -17.07
C ARG A 155 13.97 -27.61 -16.98
N ALA A 156 12.78 -28.08 -16.64
CA ALA A 156 12.47 -29.50 -16.61
C ALA A 156 12.14 -30.06 -18.01
N ASN A 157 11.98 -29.18 -19.00
CA ASN A 157 11.74 -29.53 -20.41
C ASN A 157 10.52 -30.47 -20.62
N ILE A 158 9.49 -30.31 -19.78
CA ILE A 158 8.27 -31.10 -19.86
C ILE A 158 7.39 -30.50 -20.97
N ASN A 159 7.42 -31.14 -22.13
CA ASN A 159 6.71 -30.67 -23.32
C ASN A 159 5.67 -31.66 -23.85
N ASP A 160 5.57 -32.87 -23.27
CA ASP A 160 4.55 -33.83 -23.67
C ASP A 160 3.20 -33.49 -23.03
N GLN A 161 2.14 -33.74 -23.80
CA GLN A 161 0.78 -33.32 -23.43
C GLN A 161 0.27 -34.02 -22.17
N MET A 162 0.69 -35.26 -21.90
CA MET A 162 0.26 -36.01 -20.71
C MET A 162 0.91 -35.46 -19.44
N ALA A 163 2.23 -35.25 -19.44
CA ALA A 163 2.93 -34.69 -18.30
C ALA A 163 2.50 -33.24 -18.02
N LEU A 164 2.27 -32.43 -19.05
CA LEU A 164 1.69 -31.10 -18.87
C LEU A 164 0.29 -31.16 -18.23
N SER A 165 -0.56 -32.08 -18.68
CA SER A 165 -1.87 -32.29 -18.07
C SER A 165 -1.77 -32.69 -16.59
N ASN A 166 -0.81 -33.53 -16.24
CA ASN A 166 -0.57 -33.95 -14.86
C ASN A 166 -0.07 -32.78 -13.98
N VAL A 167 0.87 -31.98 -14.48
CA VAL A 167 1.38 -30.79 -13.78
C VAL A 167 0.27 -29.77 -13.55
N ILE A 168 -0.55 -29.51 -14.57
CA ILE A 168 -1.69 -28.60 -14.44
C ILE A 168 -2.71 -29.14 -13.45
N SER A 169 -2.99 -30.44 -13.45
CA SER A 169 -3.93 -31.07 -12.51
C SER A 169 -3.42 -30.94 -11.08
N LEU A 170 -2.15 -31.25 -10.83
CA LEU A 170 -1.52 -31.11 -9.51
C LEU A 170 -1.51 -29.65 -9.03
N LEU A 171 -1.20 -28.71 -9.92
CA LEU A 171 -1.23 -27.29 -9.61
C LEU A 171 -2.65 -26.81 -9.30
N ALA A 172 -3.65 -27.27 -10.05
CA ALA A 172 -5.05 -26.94 -9.85
C ALA A 172 -5.61 -27.49 -8.52
N GLU A 173 -5.12 -28.63 -8.03
CA GLU A 173 -5.45 -29.16 -6.70
C GLU A 173 -5.00 -28.23 -5.58
N HIS A 174 -3.84 -27.58 -5.72
CA HIS A 174 -3.25 -26.72 -4.68
C HIS A 174 -3.69 -25.25 -4.80
N VAL A 175 -3.80 -24.73 -6.02
CA VAL A 175 -4.07 -23.30 -6.29
C VAL A 175 -5.55 -23.02 -6.55
N GLN A 176 -6.33 -24.06 -6.87
CA GLN A 176 -7.73 -24.02 -7.33
C GLN A 176 -7.89 -23.42 -8.74
N PRO A 177 -8.73 -24.01 -9.62
CA PRO A 177 -8.93 -23.53 -10.99
C PRO A 177 -9.35 -22.06 -11.11
N LEU A 178 -10.19 -21.56 -10.20
CA LEU A 178 -10.65 -20.16 -10.22
C LEU A 178 -9.51 -19.16 -9.97
N THR A 179 -8.54 -19.52 -9.12
CA THR A 179 -7.35 -18.70 -8.89
C THR A 179 -6.49 -18.65 -10.15
N LEU A 180 -6.24 -19.78 -10.80
CA LEU A 180 -5.49 -19.85 -12.07
C LEU A 180 -6.17 -19.02 -13.17
N GLY A 181 -7.50 -19.10 -13.29
CA GLY A 181 -8.27 -18.26 -14.20
C GLY A 181 -8.16 -16.76 -13.88
N SER A 182 -8.18 -16.38 -12.60
CA SER A 182 -7.99 -15.00 -12.17
C SER A 182 -6.58 -14.48 -12.49
N ILE A 183 -5.55 -15.31 -12.30
CA ILE A 183 -4.15 -14.99 -12.66
C ILE A 183 -4.05 -14.69 -14.16
N ASN A 184 -4.54 -15.59 -15.01
CA ASN A 184 -4.49 -15.41 -16.46
C ASN A 184 -5.25 -14.14 -16.92
N ARG A 185 -6.40 -13.85 -16.30
CA ARG A 185 -7.16 -12.63 -16.58
C ARG A 185 -6.39 -11.38 -16.19
N GLN A 186 -5.75 -11.35 -15.02
CA GLN A 186 -4.93 -10.21 -14.59
C GLN A 186 -3.72 -10.02 -15.50
N TYR A 187 -3.03 -11.11 -15.85
CA TYR A 187 -1.92 -11.10 -16.81
C TYR A 187 -2.34 -10.48 -18.15
N SER A 188 -3.45 -10.96 -18.71
CA SER A 188 -4.01 -10.44 -19.96
C SER A 188 -4.42 -8.97 -19.85
N HIS A 189 -5.00 -8.57 -18.72
CA HIS A 189 -5.41 -7.19 -18.46
C HIS A 189 -4.21 -6.24 -18.40
N ILE A 190 -3.16 -6.59 -17.68
CA ILE A 190 -1.91 -5.81 -17.58
C ILE A 190 -1.34 -5.55 -18.97
N ARG A 191 -1.19 -6.60 -19.80
CA ARG A 191 -0.66 -6.47 -21.17
C ARG A 191 -1.54 -5.55 -22.03
N LEU A 192 -2.86 -5.72 -21.95
CA LEU A 192 -3.80 -4.86 -22.67
C LEU A 192 -3.64 -3.39 -22.25
N VAL A 193 -3.59 -3.11 -20.95
CA VAL A 193 -3.45 -1.74 -20.43
C VAL A 193 -2.09 -1.16 -20.79
N ALA A 194 -1.00 -1.93 -20.66
CA ALA A 194 0.34 -1.51 -21.08
C ALA A 194 0.40 -1.15 -22.57
N LYS A 195 -0.20 -1.98 -23.44
CA LYS A 195 -0.33 -1.69 -24.88
C LYS A 195 -1.12 -0.40 -25.13
N LYS A 196 -2.25 -0.20 -24.45
CA LYS A 196 -3.03 1.04 -24.55
C LYS A 196 -2.22 2.27 -24.12
N LEU A 197 -1.47 2.17 -23.02
CA LEU A 197 -0.63 3.24 -22.51
C LEU A 197 0.46 3.62 -23.52
N LEU A 198 1.22 2.64 -24.02
CA LEU A 198 2.27 2.87 -25.01
C LEU A 198 1.73 3.45 -26.33
N THR A 199 0.55 3.01 -26.79
CA THR A 199 -0.07 3.51 -28.03
C THR A 199 -0.75 4.87 -27.89
N SER A 200 -1.09 5.28 -26.67
CA SER A 200 -1.66 6.61 -26.37
C SER A 200 -0.66 7.76 -26.53
N ARG A 201 0.63 7.43 -26.65
CA ARG A 201 1.72 8.38 -26.81
C ARG A 201 1.62 9.17 -28.11
N LYS A 202 2.20 10.38 -28.07
CA LYS A 202 2.31 11.27 -29.22
C LYS A 202 3.16 10.66 -30.32
N GLU A 203 4.34 10.17 -29.95
CA GLU A 203 5.20 9.39 -30.85
C GLU A 203 4.69 7.95 -30.94
N LYS A 204 4.40 7.50 -32.15
CA LYS A 204 3.98 6.13 -32.39
C LYS A 204 5.18 5.19 -32.35
N MET A 205 4.92 4.00 -31.81
CA MET A 205 5.88 2.92 -31.70
C MET A 205 5.42 1.79 -32.61
N ASP A 206 6.36 1.12 -33.28
CA ASP A 206 6.07 -0.09 -34.03
C ASP A 206 5.68 -1.24 -33.09
N GLU A 207 4.98 -2.24 -33.64
CA GLU A 207 4.46 -3.37 -32.85
C GLU A 207 5.57 -4.26 -32.29
N GLU A 208 6.73 -4.35 -32.94
CA GLU A 208 7.85 -5.18 -32.48
C GLU A 208 8.48 -4.60 -31.21
N ARG A 209 8.80 -3.30 -31.21
CA ARG A 209 9.30 -2.58 -30.04
C ARG A 209 8.28 -2.57 -28.91
N LEU A 210 6.99 -2.40 -29.23
CA LEU A 210 5.92 -2.47 -28.24
C LEU A 210 5.86 -3.84 -27.57
N SER A 211 5.90 -4.93 -28.36
CA SER A 211 5.88 -6.30 -27.82
C SER A 211 7.10 -6.58 -26.95
N THR A 212 8.28 -6.15 -27.41
CA THR A 212 9.56 -6.30 -26.69
C THR A 212 9.51 -5.63 -25.32
N ILE A 213 9.00 -4.39 -25.23
CA ILE A 213 8.88 -3.67 -23.96
C ILE A 213 7.90 -4.38 -23.02
N ILE A 214 6.74 -4.80 -23.53
CA ILE A 214 5.73 -5.47 -22.69
C ILE A 214 6.29 -6.79 -22.15
N GLU A 215 6.86 -7.65 -23.00
CA GLU A 215 7.48 -8.90 -22.57
C GLU A 215 8.62 -8.68 -21.58
N ALA A 216 9.47 -7.67 -21.82
CA ALA A 216 10.56 -7.36 -20.91
C ALA A 216 10.04 -7.00 -19.51
N LEU A 217 8.96 -6.21 -19.42
CA LEU A 217 8.40 -5.74 -18.16
C LEU A 217 7.44 -6.73 -17.47
N THR A 218 6.94 -7.76 -18.18
CA THR A 218 6.02 -8.77 -17.63
C THR A 218 6.62 -10.16 -17.44
N GLU A 219 7.66 -10.55 -18.20
CA GLU A 219 8.11 -11.95 -18.27
C GLU A 219 9.60 -12.13 -17.97
N LYS A 220 10.44 -11.15 -18.31
CA LYS A 220 11.92 -11.29 -18.22
C LYS A 220 12.51 -10.82 -16.89
N MET A 221 11.69 -10.23 -16.03
CA MET A 221 12.10 -9.76 -14.71
C MET A 221 11.80 -10.86 -13.69
N TYR A 222 12.81 -11.66 -13.34
CA TYR A 222 12.67 -12.84 -12.47
C TYR A 222 12.28 -12.55 -11.01
N SER A 223 12.06 -11.27 -10.65
CA SER A 223 11.62 -10.86 -9.32
C SER A 223 10.91 -9.51 -9.41
N HIS A 224 9.77 -9.37 -8.72
CA HIS A 224 9.07 -8.09 -8.57
C HIS A 224 9.92 -6.99 -7.91
N GLY A 225 11.00 -7.36 -7.22
CA GLY A 225 11.98 -6.43 -6.65
C GLY A 225 12.97 -5.85 -7.67
N HIS A 226 12.99 -6.38 -8.91
CA HIS A 226 14.00 -6.01 -9.92
C HIS A 226 13.90 -4.53 -10.30
N GLY A 227 14.93 -3.76 -9.99
CA GLY A 227 14.99 -2.33 -10.32
C GLY A 227 15.61 -2.09 -11.68
N ILE A 228 14.82 -1.55 -12.61
CA ILE A 228 15.25 -1.18 -13.96
C ILE A 228 15.77 0.25 -13.93
N GLY A 229 17.10 0.40 -13.99
CA GLY A 229 17.75 1.71 -13.95
C GLY A 229 17.56 2.51 -15.24
N ARG A 230 17.84 3.83 -15.20
CA ARG A 230 17.63 4.72 -16.36
C ARG A 230 18.35 4.33 -17.66
N LYS A 231 19.51 3.67 -17.57
CA LYS A 231 20.27 3.19 -18.75
C LYS A 231 19.56 2.00 -19.39
N GLU A 232 19.26 1.01 -18.56
CA GLU A 232 18.51 -0.19 -18.96
C GLU A 232 17.14 0.18 -19.52
N ALA A 233 16.38 1.05 -18.85
CA ALA A 233 15.10 1.55 -19.35
C ALA A 233 15.21 2.16 -20.77
N LYS A 234 16.31 2.87 -21.05
CA LYS A 234 16.59 3.43 -22.38
C LYS A 234 16.96 2.35 -23.39
N GLU A 235 17.76 1.35 -22.98
CA GLU A 235 18.16 0.20 -23.80
C GLU A 235 16.96 -0.70 -24.15
N LEU A 236 15.98 -0.82 -23.24
CA LEU A 236 14.68 -1.46 -23.50
C LEU A 236 13.83 -0.72 -24.54
N GLY A 237 14.22 0.49 -24.93
CA GLY A 237 13.49 1.29 -25.90
C GLY A 237 12.41 2.17 -25.29
N LEU A 238 12.46 2.52 -24.01
CA LEU A 238 11.61 3.58 -23.46
C LEU A 238 12.17 4.97 -23.80
N SER A 239 11.30 5.98 -23.93
CA SER A 239 11.71 7.37 -24.19
C SER A 239 12.24 8.06 -22.93
N VAL A 240 13.42 7.61 -22.48
CA VAL A 240 14.07 8.10 -21.27
C VAL A 240 14.91 9.34 -21.55
N ILE A 241 14.66 10.40 -20.76
CA ILE A 241 15.47 11.62 -20.72
C ILE A 241 16.31 11.62 -19.44
N PHE A 242 17.60 11.86 -19.58
CA PHE A 242 18.47 12.12 -18.44
C PHE A 242 18.43 13.62 -18.12
N PRO A 243 17.97 14.02 -16.92
CA PRO A 243 17.95 15.43 -16.54
C PRO A 243 19.37 15.98 -16.47
N ASP A 244 19.53 17.29 -16.72
CA ASP A 244 20.77 17.98 -16.39
C ASP A 244 20.99 18.03 -14.87
N GLU A 245 22.19 18.40 -14.44
CA GLU A 245 22.57 18.39 -13.02
C GLU A 245 21.65 19.27 -12.15
N LYS A 246 21.18 20.41 -12.69
CA LYS A 246 20.32 21.33 -11.95
C LYS A 246 18.93 20.76 -11.74
N LEU A 247 18.32 20.22 -12.80
CA LEU A 247 17.02 19.58 -12.74
C LEU A 247 17.07 18.34 -11.85
N GLU A 248 18.11 17.51 -12.00
CA GLU A 248 18.29 16.29 -11.21
C GLU A 248 18.38 16.64 -9.71
N LYS A 249 19.17 17.64 -9.34
CA LYS A 249 19.27 18.13 -7.97
C LYS A 249 17.93 18.65 -7.44
N THR A 250 17.20 19.43 -8.24
CA THR A 250 15.90 19.99 -7.82
C THR A 250 14.86 18.88 -7.61
N MET A 251 14.83 17.88 -8.49
CA MET A 251 13.98 16.69 -8.35
C MET A 251 14.30 15.90 -7.08
N TRP A 252 15.60 15.69 -6.81
CA TRP A 252 16.04 14.99 -5.60
C TRP A 252 15.70 15.76 -4.32
N ASP A 253 15.98 17.06 -4.29
CA ASP A 253 15.64 17.93 -3.15
C ASP A 253 14.12 17.94 -2.88
N LEU A 254 13.29 17.90 -3.94
CA LEU A 254 11.83 17.80 -3.79
C LEU A 254 11.43 16.44 -3.19
N PHE A 255 12.02 15.35 -3.68
CA PHE A 255 11.78 14.01 -3.12
C PHE A 255 12.15 13.95 -1.63
N LEU A 256 13.30 14.47 -1.22
CA LEU A 256 13.73 14.48 0.19
C LEU A 256 12.76 15.23 1.11
N GLU A 257 12.10 16.29 0.61
CA GLU A 257 11.06 16.97 1.39
C GLU A 257 9.80 16.13 1.60
N TYR A 258 9.47 15.23 0.66
CA TYR A 258 8.38 14.27 0.80
C TYR A 258 8.78 13.06 1.65
N GLU A 259 10.01 12.58 1.47
CA GLU A 259 10.61 11.52 2.29
C GLU A 259 10.55 11.89 3.77
N LYS A 260 10.94 13.12 4.11
CA LYS A 260 10.85 13.66 5.47
C LYS A 260 9.41 13.81 5.97
N LEU A 261 8.48 14.24 5.10
CA LEU A 261 7.08 14.41 5.49
C LEU A 261 6.41 13.06 5.80
N LEU A 262 6.67 12.06 4.96
CA LEU A 262 6.10 10.72 5.08
C LEU A 262 6.92 9.80 5.99
N LYS A 263 8.08 10.26 6.46
CA LYS A 263 9.00 9.51 7.34
C LYS A 263 9.41 8.16 6.76
N LEU A 264 9.72 8.12 5.47
CA LEU A 264 9.96 6.86 4.75
C LEU A 264 11.15 6.07 5.33
N ASN A 265 12.14 6.76 5.88
CA ASN A 265 13.34 6.15 6.50
C ASN A 265 13.21 5.89 8.02
N GLU A 266 12.03 6.08 8.61
CA GLU A 266 11.78 5.84 10.04
C GLU A 266 10.71 4.75 10.21
N PRO A 267 11.02 3.45 10.07
CA PRO A 267 10.03 2.38 10.26
C PRO A 267 9.24 2.50 11.56
N LEU A 268 7.96 2.13 11.55
CA LEU A 268 7.12 2.11 12.74
C LEU A 268 7.35 0.80 13.50
N HIS A 269 8.09 0.87 14.59
CA HIS A 269 8.29 -0.24 15.53
C HIS A 269 7.18 -0.24 16.58
N PHE A 270 6.20 -1.13 16.44
CA PHE A 270 5.02 -1.13 17.31
C PHE A 270 5.33 -1.47 18.77
N GLU A 271 6.36 -2.28 19.01
CA GLU A 271 6.84 -2.59 20.34
C GLU A 271 7.24 -1.31 21.09
N GLN A 272 7.89 -0.37 20.38
CA GLN A 272 8.27 0.93 20.93
C GLN A 272 7.07 1.87 21.09
N VAL A 273 6.11 1.82 20.17
CA VAL A 273 4.87 2.63 20.24
C VAL A 273 4.03 2.22 21.46
N LEU A 274 3.83 0.91 21.65
CA LEU A 274 3.04 0.39 22.75
C LEU A 274 3.77 0.56 24.07
N ALA A 275 5.08 0.27 24.13
CA ALA A 275 5.84 0.24 25.39
C ALA A 275 5.06 -0.52 26.48
N ASP A 276 4.63 0.16 27.54
CA ASP A 276 3.85 -0.43 28.65
C ASP A 276 2.34 -0.49 28.39
N LYS A 277 1.83 0.12 27.31
CA LYS A 277 0.41 0.12 26.95
C LYS A 277 -0.01 -1.22 26.33
N GLU A 278 -1.29 -1.58 26.51
CA GLU A 278 -1.92 -2.71 25.81
C GLU A 278 -2.38 -2.34 24.39
N GLU A 279 -2.81 -1.09 24.20
CA GLU A 279 -3.34 -0.55 22.95
C GLU A 279 -2.93 0.92 22.83
N ASP A 280 -2.67 1.38 21.60
CA ASP A 280 -2.51 2.79 21.28
C ASP A 280 -3.13 3.12 19.90
N ILE A 281 -3.44 4.40 19.68
CA ILE A 281 -3.94 4.89 18.40
C ILE A 281 -3.02 6.01 17.91
N LEU A 282 -2.30 5.72 16.82
CA LEU A 282 -1.52 6.70 16.08
C LEU A 282 -2.48 7.49 15.19
N LYS A 283 -2.60 8.80 15.43
CA LYS A 283 -3.54 9.67 14.71
C LYS A 283 -2.90 10.42 13.56
N ASP A 284 -3.72 10.75 12.56
CA ASP A 284 -3.36 11.65 11.44
C ASP A 284 -2.09 11.21 10.69
N ILE A 285 -1.89 9.91 10.50
CA ILE A 285 -0.74 9.38 9.77
C ILE A 285 -0.93 9.62 8.28
N VAL A 286 -0.16 10.55 7.72
CA VAL A 286 -0.15 10.82 6.29
C VAL A 286 0.63 9.74 5.56
N ILE A 287 -0.03 9.07 4.61
CA ILE A 287 0.57 7.96 3.83
C ILE A 287 0.68 8.27 2.34
N ALA A 288 -0.10 9.20 1.81
CA ALA A 288 -0.01 9.63 0.42
C ALA A 288 -0.36 11.11 0.27
N LEU A 289 0.03 11.69 -0.84
CA LEU A 289 -0.26 13.09 -1.16
C LEU A 289 -0.30 13.35 -2.66
N ILE A 290 -1.12 14.33 -3.04
CA ILE A 290 -1.15 14.95 -4.36
C ILE A 290 -0.89 16.44 -4.14
N GLU A 291 0.10 17.00 -4.82
CA GLU A 291 0.51 18.39 -4.62
C GLU A 291 0.74 19.11 -5.94
N SER A 292 0.39 20.39 -5.98
CA SER A 292 0.79 21.31 -7.03
C SER A 292 1.14 22.67 -6.41
N THR A 293 1.53 23.64 -7.23
CA THR A 293 1.71 25.03 -6.77
C THR A 293 0.44 25.65 -6.18
N TYR A 294 -0.74 25.08 -6.46
CA TYR A 294 -2.04 25.61 -6.03
C TYR A 294 -2.64 24.86 -4.84
N LEU A 295 -2.63 23.53 -4.89
CA LEU A 295 -3.39 22.66 -3.99
C LEU A 295 -2.47 21.64 -3.30
N LEU A 296 -2.94 21.15 -2.16
CA LEU A 296 -2.34 20.03 -1.43
C LEU A 296 -3.49 19.18 -0.90
N ASP A 297 -3.55 17.95 -1.40
CA ASP A 297 -4.43 16.90 -0.94
C ASP A 297 -3.56 15.84 -0.28
N VAL A 298 -3.90 15.44 0.95
CA VAL A 298 -3.18 14.39 1.68
C VAL A 298 -4.15 13.28 2.02
N PHE A 299 -3.68 12.04 1.93
CA PHE A 299 -4.39 10.89 2.47
C PHE A 299 -3.82 10.61 3.86
N ASP A 300 -4.65 10.79 4.88
CA ASP A 300 -4.32 10.43 6.25
C ASP A 300 -5.27 9.36 6.79
N GLN A 301 -4.75 8.58 7.73
CA GLN A 301 -5.49 7.53 8.42
C GLN A 301 -5.03 7.45 9.87
N ASP A 302 -5.90 6.92 10.73
CA ASP A 302 -5.52 6.53 12.08
C ASP A 302 -5.12 5.06 12.08
N ILE A 303 -4.20 4.70 12.98
CA ILE A 303 -3.69 3.32 13.08
C ILE A 303 -3.84 2.89 14.53
N ARG A 304 -4.69 1.89 14.75
CA ARG A 304 -4.81 1.22 16.03
C ARG A 304 -3.83 0.08 16.10
N VAL A 305 -3.09 0.00 17.20
CA VAL A 305 -2.11 -1.03 17.47
C VAL A 305 -2.44 -1.65 18.82
N ARG A 306 -2.46 -2.99 18.92
CA ARG A 306 -2.82 -3.70 20.14
C ARG A 306 -1.96 -4.95 20.34
N LYS A 307 -1.55 -5.22 21.59
CA LYS A 307 -0.89 -6.48 21.97
C LYS A 307 -1.89 -7.63 21.86
N VAL A 308 -1.49 -8.71 21.19
CA VAL A 308 -2.25 -9.97 21.16
C VAL A 308 -1.65 -10.89 22.21
N ARG A 309 -2.49 -11.33 23.15
CA ARG A 309 -2.10 -12.24 24.24
C ARG A 309 -2.71 -13.62 24.01
N ASN A 310 -1.96 -14.66 24.36
CA ASN A 310 -2.45 -16.04 24.27
C ASN A 310 -3.27 -16.39 25.50
N ILE A 311 -4.57 -16.09 25.43
CA ILE A 311 -5.52 -16.37 26.51
C ILE A 311 -5.94 -17.85 26.39
N PRO A 312 -5.80 -18.67 27.46
CA PRO A 312 -6.29 -20.04 27.46
C PRO A 312 -7.79 -20.10 27.12
N PRO A 313 -8.25 -20.98 26.21
CA PRO A 313 -9.63 -20.98 25.71
C PRO A 313 -10.67 -21.38 26.77
N ASN A 314 -10.26 -22.11 27.82
CA ASN A 314 -11.08 -22.45 28.99
C ASN A 314 -10.18 -22.49 30.23
N PRO A 315 -9.91 -21.36 30.90
CA PRO A 315 -9.20 -21.40 32.16
C PRO A 315 -10.08 -22.10 33.20
N GLN A 316 -9.71 -23.31 33.63
CA GLN A 316 -10.39 -24.00 34.73
C GLN A 316 -10.01 -23.32 36.04
N ILE A 317 -10.78 -22.30 36.43
CA ILE A 317 -10.56 -21.56 37.64
C ILE A 317 -11.29 -22.28 38.79
N ASN A 318 -10.58 -23.18 39.48
CA ASN A 318 -11.08 -23.81 40.72
C ASN A 318 -10.91 -22.83 41.89
N LEU A 319 -11.91 -21.97 42.12
CA LEU A 319 -11.96 -21.11 43.30
C LEU A 319 -12.72 -21.80 44.43
N ASN A 320 -12.00 -22.19 45.48
CA ASN A 320 -12.63 -22.61 46.72
C ASN A 320 -12.62 -21.45 47.71
N LEU A 321 -13.63 -20.59 47.64
CA LEU A 321 -13.81 -19.49 48.58
C LEU A 321 -14.55 -19.99 49.82
N ASN A 322 -13.82 -20.32 50.87
CA ASN A 322 -14.40 -20.55 52.20
C ASN A 322 -14.79 -19.22 52.84
N LEU A 323 -15.86 -18.60 52.34
CA LEU A 323 -16.47 -17.42 52.94
C LEU A 323 -17.36 -17.87 54.10
N SER A 324 -16.76 -18.22 55.24
CA SER A 324 -17.48 -18.46 56.48
C SER A 324 -17.59 -17.17 57.29
N LEU A 325 -18.68 -17.02 58.03
CA LEU A 325 -18.81 -15.97 59.05
C LEU A 325 -17.65 -16.12 60.07
N PRO A 326 -17.12 -15.01 60.61
CA PRO A 326 -16.17 -15.07 61.70
C PRO A 326 -16.71 -15.97 62.82
N PRO A 327 -15.86 -16.80 63.46
CA PRO A 327 -16.29 -17.85 64.39
C PRO A 327 -17.06 -17.35 65.63
N GLN A 328 -17.17 -16.03 65.81
CA GLN A 328 -17.86 -15.35 66.90
C GLN A 328 -19.31 -14.94 66.54
N ILE A 329 -19.74 -15.16 65.30
CA ILE A 329 -21.08 -14.80 64.82
C ILE A 329 -21.87 -16.08 64.55
N ASP A 330 -22.90 -16.33 65.36
CA ASP A 330 -23.84 -17.42 65.13
C ASP A 330 -24.85 -17.02 64.03
N PRO A 331 -24.90 -17.72 62.88
CA PRO A 331 -25.81 -17.41 61.79
C PRO A 331 -27.28 -17.36 62.20
N SER A 332 -27.66 -18.15 63.21
CA SER A 332 -29.04 -18.25 63.71
C SER A 332 -29.49 -17.02 64.53
N THR A 333 -28.54 -16.18 64.97
CA THR A 333 -28.79 -14.97 65.76
C THR A 333 -28.90 -13.71 64.91
N LEU A 334 -28.65 -13.81 63.60
CA LEU A 334 -28.71 -12.68 62.69
C LEU A 334 -30.16 -12.36 62.31
N PRO A 335 -30.55 -11.07 62.31
CA PRO A 335 -31.81 -10.60 61.75
C PRO A 335 -32.02 -11.08 60.30
N GLU A 336 -33.25 -11.39 59.92
CA GLU A 336 -33.62 -11.95 58.61
C GLU A 336 -33.13 -11.06 57.43
N ASN A 337 -33.18 -9.74 57.60
CA ASN A 337 -32.64 -8.77 56.65
C ASN A 337 -31.11 -8.85 56.49
N ALA A 338 -30.37 -9.21 57.55
CA ALA A 338 -28.92 -9.40 57.49
C ALA A 338 -28.54 -10.71 56.79
N GLN A 339 -29.33 -11.78 56.98
CA GLN A 339 -29.14 -13.04 56.27
C GLN A 339 -29.37 -12.88 54.76
N ILE A 340 -30.43 -12.17 54.37
CA ILE A 340 -30.72 -11.84 52.96
C ILE A 340 -29.57 -11.02 52.35
N ALA A 341 -29.06 -10.02 53.08
CA ALA A 341 -27.94 -9.20 52.60
C ALA A 341 -26.65 -10.02 52.38
N ILE A 342 -26.32 -10.94 53.29
CA ILE A 342 -25.17 -11.84 53.13
C ILE A 342 -25.35 -12.75 51.90
N GLN A 343 -26.55 -13.30 51.70
CA GLN A 343 -26.83 -14.16 50.55
C GLN A 343 -26.73 -13.39 49.21
N GLN A 344 -27.22 -12.15 49.17
CA GLN A 344 -27.09 -11.26 48.00
C GLN A 344 -25.63 -10.92 47.70
N ILE A 345 -24.82 -10.62 48.73
CA ILE A 345 -23.37 -10.36 48.57
C ILE A 345 -22.66 -11.62 48.04
N MET A 346 -22.97 -12.79 48.58
CA MET A 346 -22.39 -14.06 48.13
C MET A 346 -22.74 -14.38 46.67
N GLU A 347 -23.98 -14.13 46.26
CA GLU A 347 -24.41 -14.30 44.86
C GLU A 347 -23.73 -13.28 43.93
N GLN A 348 -23.51 -12.06 44.41
CA GLN A 348 -22.81 -11.03 43.63
C GLN A 348 -21.31 -11.35 43.47
N ILE A 349 -20.66 -11.85 44.52
CA ILE A 349 -19.25 -12.29 44.47
C ILE A 349 -19.11 -13.48 43.52
N SER A 350 -19.99 -14.48 43.60
CA SER A 350 -19.90 -15.67 42.75
C SER A 350 -20.10 -15.36 41.26
N LYS A 351 -20.89 -14.32 40.93
CA LYS A 351 -21.05 -13.84 39.55
C LYS A 351 -19.89 -12.96 39.07
N THR A 352 -19.32 -12.13 39.94
CA THR A 352 -18.33 -11.11 39.53
C THR A 352 -16.89 -11.64 39.54
N LEU A 353 -16.55 -12.50 40.50
CA LEU A 353 -15.18 -12.96 40.71
C LEU A 353 -14.61 -13.77 39.53
N PRO A 354 -15.35 -14.68 38.87
CA PRO A 354 -14.85 -15.37 37.68
C PRO A 354 -14.49 -14.38 36.56
N GLN A 355 -15.31 -13.34 36.36
CA GLN A 355 -15.05 -12.30 35.36
C GLN A 355 -13.78 -11.51 35.69
N MET A 356 -13.59 -11.11 36.95
CA MET A 356 -12.40 -10.38 37.38
C MET A 356 -11.12 -11.20 37.19
N ILE A 357 -11.16 -12.50 37.47
CA ILE A 357 -10.01 -13.39 37.28
C ILE A 357 -9.75 -13.63 35.80
N GLN A 358 -10.81 -13.78 35.00
CA GLN A 358 -10.66 -13.90 33.55
C GLN A 358 -10.04 -12.62 32.94
N ASP A 359 -10.44 -11.43 33.40
CA ASP A 359 -9.88 -10.16 32.98
C ASP A 359 -8.40 -10.02 33.40
N GLU A 360 -8.04 -10.44 34.61
CA GLU A 360 -6.67 -10.40 35.12
C GLU A 360 -5.77 -11.44 34.44
N MET A 361 -6.27 -12.67 34.24
CA MET A 361 -5.60 -13.68 33.42
C MET A 361 -5.36 -13.20 31.99
N SER A 362 -6.32 -12.50 31.39
CA SER A 362 -6.16 -11.93 30.05
C SER A 362 -5.03 -10.89 30.02
N LYS A 363 -4.89 -10.07 31.07
CA LYS A 363 -3.81 -9.08 31.20
C LYS A 363 -2.45 -9.72 31.47
N GLN A 364 -2.38 -10.82 32.21
CA GLN A 364 -1.12 -11.48 32.57
C GLN A 364 -0.67 -12.54 31.55
N SER A 365 -1.55 -12.97 30.65
CA SER A 365 -1.25 -13.94 29.59
C SER A 365 -0.11 -13.45 28.69
N PRO A 366 0.82 -14.33 28.24
CA PRO A 366 1.98 -13.90 27.46
C PRO A 366 1.57 -13.23 26.15
N VAL A 367 2.28 -12.16 25.79
CA VAL A 367 2.12 -11.50 24.49
C VAL A 367 2.71 -12.41 23.42
N VAL A 368 1.89 -12.75 22.42
CA VAL A 368 2.28 -13.62 21.29
C VAL A 368 2.42 -12.86 19.98
N GLY A 369 2.02 -11.60 19.95
CA GLY A 369 2.21 -10.73 18.79
C GLY A 369 1.61 -9.35 18.98
N ILE A 370 1.68 -8.57 17.91
CA ILE A 370 1.04 -7.26 17.82
C ILE A 370 0.13 -7.26 16.61
N GLU A 371 -1.12 -6.87 16.82
CA GLU A 371 -2.09 -6.63 15.76
C GLU A 371 -2.13 -5.13 15.46
N SER A 372 -2.26 -4.77 14.18
CA SER A 372 -2.49 -3.39 13.77
C SER A 372 -3.60 -3.30 12.76
N ARG A 373 -4.39 -2.22 12.82
CA ARG A 373 -5.51 -1.98 11.93
C ARG A 373 -5.62 -0.50 11.57
N SER A 374 -5.73 -0.22 10.28
CA SER A 374 -6.10 1.10 9.78
C SER A 374 -7.56 1.44 10.14
N LEU A 375 -7.76 2.63 10.67
CA LEU A 375 -9.06 3.19 11.03
C LEU A 375 -9.35 4.41 10.17
N GLY A 376 -10.40 4.31 9.34
CA GLY A 376 -10.71 5.35 8.37
C GLY A 376 -9.64 5.48 7.29
N GLY A 377 -9.62 6.63 6.64
CA GLY A 377 -8.75 6.91 5.51
C GLY A 377 -9.48 7.73 4.46
N SER A 378 -9.03 8.95 4.19
CA SER A 378 -9.59 9.74 3.11
C SER A 378 -8.65 10.84 2.63
N TRP A 379 -8.84 11.23 1.38
CA TRP A 379 -8.21 12.41 0.80
C TRP A 379 -8.79 13.68 1.44
N LYS A 380 -7.92 14.50 2.03
CA LYS A 380 -8.27 15.78 2.66
C LYS A 380 -7.45 16.92 2.05
N LYS A 381 -8.14 17.99 1.66
CA LYS A 381 -7.51 19.25 1.26
C LYS A 381 -6.89 19.95 2.45
N ARG A 382 -5.57 20.15 2.43
CA ARG A 382 -4.86 20.93 3.44
C ARG A 382 -4.72 22.38 2.96
N LYS A 383 -5.24 23.32 3.76
CA LYS A 383 -5.13 24.76 3.45
C LYS A 383 -3.66 25.17 3.37
N ASN A 384 -3.36 26.17 2.53
CA ASN A 384 -2.08 26.87 2.58
C ASN A 384 -1.88 27.34 4.02
N GLU A 385 -0.86 26.83 4.72
CA GLU A 385 -0.32 27.47 5.91
C GLU A 385 0.12 28.87 5.47
N LYS A 386 -0.78 29.85 5.63
CA LYS A 386 -0.42 31.26 5.50
C LYS A 386 0.73 31.46 6.48
N SER A 387 1.84 31.99 5.98
CA SER A 387 2.85 32.65 6.81
C SER A 387 2.14 33.47 7.88
N LYS A 388 2.28 33.06 9.14
CA LYS A 388 2.63 34.07 10.13
C LYS A 388 4.04 34.55 9.81
#